data_AF-A0A4R8Z627-F1
#
_entry.id   AF-A0A4R8Z627-F1
#
_cell.length_a   1.000
_cell.length_b   1.000
_cell.length_c   1.000
_cell.angle_alpha   90.00
_cell.angle_beta   90.00
_cell.angle_gamma   90.00
#
_symmetry.space_group_name_H-M   'P 1'
#
loop_
_entity.id
_entity.type
_entity.pdbx_description
1 polymer ?
#
loop_
_entity_poly.entity_id
_entity_poly.type
_entity_poly.pdbx_seq_one_letter_code
_entity_poly.pdbx_strand_id
1 'polypeptide(L)'
;MPKPAAIAPTFKAGMTVEEMAAVGFLVRYKGDTRYKYTNDLRFFFEWCLANGLPPLDAQRVHLELYDRGPDRVDLMCSDRQST
;
A
#
# COMPACT_ATOMS: atom_id res chain seq x y z
N MET A 1 6.72 -33.13 -18.28
CA MET A 1 5.96 -32.31 -17.30
C MET A 1 5.58 -31.01 -18.00
N PRO A 2 4.30 -30.62 -18.11
CA PRO A 2 3.97 -29.29 -18.58
C PRO A 2 4.56 -28.27 -17.59
N LYS A 3 5.39 -27.35 -18.09
CA LYS A 3 5.85 -26.19 -17.32
C LYS A 3 4.59 -25.48 -16.83
N PRO A 4 4.40 -25.25 -15.52
CA PRO A 4 3.24 -24.51 -15.05
C PRO A 4 3.24 -23.18 -15.79
N ALA A 5 2.16 -22.94 -16.54
CA ALA A 5 1.97 -21.68 -17.23
C ALA A 5 2.09 -20.59 -16.16
N ALA A 6 3.00 -19.64 -16.36
CA ALA A 6 3.12 -18.50 -15.46
C ALA A 6 1.73 -17.90 -15.34
N ILE A 7 1.20 -17.85 -14.12
CA ILE A 7 -0.08 -17.20 -13.85
C ILE A 7 0.18 -15.73 -14.09
N ALA A 8 -0.15 -15.25 -15.30
CA ALA A 8 -0.09 -13.85 -15.61
C ALA A 8 -1.13 -13.16 -14.73
N PRO A 9 -0.74 -12.27 -13.82
CA PRO A 9 -1.71 -11.57 -13.01
C PRO A 9 -2.57 -10.68 -13.92
N THR A 10 -3.87 -10.93 -13.93
CA THR A 10 -4.83 -10.14 -14.71
C THR A 10 -5.15 -8.85 -13.98
N PHE A 11 -4.22 -7.89 -14.05
CA PHE A 11 -4.44 -6.53 -13.57
C PHE A 11 -5.30 -5.73 -14.56
N LYS A 12 -6.00 -4.70 -14.09
CA LYS A 12 -6.79 -3.84 -14.98
C LYS A 12 -5.86 -3.00 -15.84
N ALA A 13 -6.24 -2.78 -17.10
CA ALA A 13 -5.55 -1.83 -17.97
C ALA A 13 -5.56 -0.44 -17.32
N GLY A 14 -4.38 0.17 -17.17
CA GLY A 14 -4.20 1.48 -16.55
C GLY A 14 -3.80 1.47 -15.07
N MET A 15 -3.63 0.30 -14.44
CA MET A 15 -3.03 0.25 -13.09
C MET A 15 -1.56 0.66 -13.12
N THR A 16 -1.17 1.47 -12.16
CA THR A 16 0.23 1.77 -11.83
C THR A 16 0.93 0.53 -11.24
N VAL A 17 2.27 0.53 -11.26
CA VAL A 17 3.05 -0.60 -10.72
C VAL A 17 2.84 -0.73 -9.22
N GLU A 18 2.66 0.39 -8.53
CA GLU A 18 2.35 0.53 -7.12
C GLU A 18 0.99 -0.11 -6.78
N GLU A 19 -0.04 0.17 -7.58
CA GLU A 19 -1.37 -0.45 -7.42
C GLU A 19 -1.33 -1.96 -7.67
N MET A 20 -0.61 -2.40 -8.70
CA MET A 20 -0.43 -3.83 -8.97
C MET A 20 0.28 -4.54 -7.82
N ALA A 21 1.33 -3.92 -7.25
CA ALA A 21 2.04 -4.44 -6.09
C ALA A 21 1.13 -4.51 -4.86
N ALA A 22 0.34 -3.47 -4.59
CA ALA A 22 -0.62 -3.43 -3.48
C ALA A 22 -1.70 -4.50 -3.63
N VAL A 23 -2.31 -4.63 -4.81
CA VAL A 23 -3.34 -5.65 -5.09
C VAL A 23 -2.75 -7.07 -4.98
N GLY A 24 -1.57 -7.29 -5.56
CA GLY A 24 -0.85 -8.56 -5.47
C GLY A 24 -0.42 -8.92 -4.04
N PHE A 25 -0.13 -7.93 -3.21
CA PHE A 25 0.10 -8.14 -1.78
C PHE A 25 -1.18 -8.54 -1.05
N LEU A 26 -2.27 -7.79 -1.28
CA LEU A 26 -3.54 -7.94 -0.58
C LEU A 26 -4.29 -9.23 -0.92
N VAL A 27 -4.09 -9.80 -2.11
CA VAL A 27 -4.73 -11.07 -2.53
C VAL A 27 -4.39 -12.25 -1.60
N ARG A 28 -3.26 -12.16 -0.87
CA ARG A 28 -2.81 -13.17 0.08
C ARG A 28 -3.57 -13.16 1.41
N TYR A 29 -4.31 -12.08 1.69
CA TYR A 29 -4.99 -11.88 2.96
C TYR A 29 -6.51 -11.86 2.77
N LYS A 30 -7.24 -12.25 3.81
CA LYS A 30 -8.72 -12.23 3.85
C LYS A 30 -9.20 -11.67 5.20
N GLY A 31 -10.48 -11.27 5.27
CA GLY A 31 -11.11 -10.77 6.49
C GLY A 31 -10.44 -9.50 7.05
N ASP A 32 -10.44 -9.39 8.38
CA ASP A 32 -9.94 -8.22 9.12
C ASP A 32 -8.48 -7.88 8.79
N THR A 33 -7.64 -8.89 8.57
CA THR A 33 -6.23 -8.69 8.20
C THR A 33 -6.12 -7.98 6.85
N ARG A 34 -6.95 -8.33 5.88
CA ARG A 34 -7.00 -7.64 4.58
C ARG A 34 -7.47 -6.20 4.75
N TYR A 35 -8.48 -5.97 5.58
CA TYR A 35 -9.01 -4.62 5.85
C TYR A 35 -7.95 -3.72 6.47
N LYS A 36 -7.26 -4.19 7.51
CA LYS A 36 -6.17 -3.46 8.17
C LYS A 36 -5.05 -3.10 7.20
N TYR A 37 -4.56 -4.09 6.44
CA TYR A 37 -3.50 -3.82 5.46
C TYR A 37 -3.95 -2.92 4.30
N THR A 38 -5.23 -2.94 3.94
CA THR A 38 -5.76 -2.00 2.93
C THR A 38 -5.66 -0.56 3.44
N ASN A 39 -6.08 -0.32 4.68
CA ASN A 39 -5.98 1.00 5.31
C ASN A 39 -4.52 1.44 5.49
N ASP A 40 -3.65 0.53 5.97
CA ASP A 40 -2.23 0.82 6.16
C ASP A 40 -1.55 1.22 4.84
N LEU A 41 -1.83 0.49 3.74
CA LEU A 41 -1.29 0.81 2.41
C LEU A 41 -1.82 2.14 1.89
N ARG A 42 -3.09 2.46 2.14
CA ARG A 42 -3.69 3.74 1.72
C ARG A 42 -2.98 4.92 2.38
N PHE A 43 -2.86 4.92 3.71
CA PHE A 43 -2.17 5.99 4.43
C PHE A 43 -0.68 6.08 4.06
N PHE A 44 -0.03 4.94 3.89
CA PHE A 44 1.36 4.91 3.47
C PHE A 44 1.56 5.52 2.07
N PHE A 45 0.68 5.22 1.11
CA PHE A 45 0.76 5.78 -0.24
C PHE A 45 0.46 7.29 -0.25
N GLU A 46 -0.53 7.74 0.52
CA GLU A 46 -0.82 9.17 0.70
C GLU A 46 0.39 9.92 1.28
N TRP A 47 1.02 9.36 2.33
CA TRP A 47 2.23 9.92 2.92
C TRP A 47 3.40 9.96 1.93
N CYS A 48 3.61 8.89 1.16
CA CYS A 48 4.63 8.83 0.13
C CYS A 48 4.41 9.94 -0.93
N LEU A 49 3.16 10.14 -1.36
CA LEU A 49 2.80 11.16 -2.34
C LEU A 49 3.08 12.58 -1.80
N ALA A 50 2.73 12.84 -0.54
CA ALA A 50 2.97 14.12 0.11
C ALA A 50 4.47 14.45 0.27
N ASN A 51 5.31 13.42 0.39
CA ASN A 51 6.76 13.55 0.55
C ASN A 51 7.55 13.40 -0.76
N GLY A 52 6.86 13.23 -1.90
CA GLY A 52 7.52 13.02 -3.20
C GLY A 52 8.33 11.72 -3.29
N LEU A 53 7.99 10.73 -2.46
CA LEU A 53 8.67 9.45 -2.38
C LEU A 53 7.93 8.40 -3.23
N PRO A 54 8.57 7.70 -4.16
CA PRO A 54 7.98 6.53 -4.80
C PRO A 54 7.78 5.41 -3.76
N PRO A 55 6.55 4.88 -3.56
CA PRO A 55 6.28 3.90 -2.51
C PRO A 55 7.12 2.62 -2.61
N LEU A 56 7.50 2.23 -3.83
CA LEU A 56 8.31 1.04 -4.08
C LEU A 56 9.82 1.26 -3.87
N ASP A 57 10.26 2.53 -3.83
CA ASP A 57 11.64 2.92 -3.51
C ASP A 57 11.80 3.26 -2.02
N ALA A 58 10.75 3.07 -1.21
CA ALA A 58 10.80 3.33 0.21
C ALA A 58 11.82 2.40 0.91
N GLN A 59 12.76 3.02 1.62
CA GLN A 59 13.76 2.33 2.40
C GLN A 59 13.35 2.28 3.87
N ARG A 60 14.08 1.49 4.66
CA ARG A 60 13.83 1.36 6.10
C ARG A 60 13.77 2.70 6.83
N VAL A 61 14.63 3.65 6.46
CA VAL A 61 14.62 5.00 7.03
C VAL A 61 13.31 5.74 6.78
N HIS A 62 12.71 5.60 5.58
CA HIS A 62 11.43 6.21 5.24
C HIS A 62 10.28 5.57 6.03
N LEU A 63 10.33 4.25 6.24
CA LEU A 63 9.35 3.54 7.05
C LEU A 63 9.41 3.95 8.52
N GLU A 64 10.61 4.13 9.07
CA GLU A 64 10.79 4.59 10.45
C GLU A 64 10.33 6.04 10.64
N LEU A 65 10.54 6.90 9.63
CA LEU A 65 10.01 8.25 9.61
C LEU A 65 8.48 8.26 9.55
N TYR A 66 7.88 7.45 8.67
CA TYR A 66 6.43 7.28 8.60
C TYR A 66 5.84 6.76 9.92
N ASP A 67 6.48 5.77 10.55
CA ASP A 67 5.98 5.16 11.79
C ASP A 67 6.00 6.13 12.98
N ARG A 68 7.02 7.00 13.05
CA ARG A 68 7.29 7.90 14.19
C ARG A 68 6.89 9.36 13.94
N GLY A 69 6.57 9.72 12.72
CA GLY A 69 6.31 11.10 12.30
C GLY A 69 4.93 11.60 12.72
N PRO A 70 4.77 12.94 12.88
CA PRO A 70 3.45 13.54 13.13
C PRO A 70 2.47 13.25 11.99
N ASP A 71 2.96 13.16 10.75
CA ASP A 71 2.14 12.97 9.55
C ASP A 71 1.25 11.72 9.62
N ARG A 72 1.74 10.62 10.21
CA ARG A 72 0.93 9.40 10.33
C ARG A 72 -0.21 9.57 11.34
N VAL A 73 0.06 10.27 12.44
CA VAL A 73 -0.97 10.59 13.44
C VAL A 73 -1.99 11.54 12.84
N ASP A 74 -1.55 12.54 12.09
CA ASP A 74 -2.41 13.52 11.42
C ASP A 74 -3.26 12.88 10.33
N LEU A 75 -2.70 11.98 9.51
CA LEU A 75 -3.45 11.20 8.50
C LEU A 75 -4.54 10.33 9.16
N MET A 76 -4.22 9.64 10.26
CA MET A 76 -5.18 8.85 11.02
C MET A 76 -6.26 9.70 11.70
N CYS A 77 -5.90 10.88 12.21
CA CYS A 77 -6.84 11.83 12.81
C CYS A 77 -7.74 12.48 11.77
N SER A 78 -7.24 12.76 10.56
CA SER A 78 -8.01 13.34 9.47
C SER A 78 -9.06 12.36 8.93
N ASP A 79 -8.73 11.08 8.75
CA ASP A 79 -9.69 10.07 8.25
C ASP A 79 -10.83 9.81 9.26
N ARG A 80 -10.56 9.97 10.57
CA ARG A 80 -11.57 9.82 11.63
C ARG A 80 -12.59 10.97 11.68
N GLN A 81 -12.25 12.14 11.15
CA GLN A 81 -13.13 13.33 11.19
C GLN A 81 -14.12 13.40 10.02
N SER A 82 -14.04 12.49 9.05
CA SER A 82 -14.87 12.51 7.83
C SER A 82 -16.12 11.61 7.89
N THR A 83 -16.52 11.10 9.06
CA THR A 83 -17.77 10.33 9.26
C THR A 83 -18.70 11.09 10.19
#